data_AF-U5N4L9-F1
#
_entry.id   AF-U5N4L9-F1
#
_cell.length_a   1.000
_cell.length_b   1.000
_cell.length_c   1.000
_cell.angle_alpha   90.00
_cell.angle_beta   90.00
_cell.angle_gamma   90.00
#
_symmetry.space_group_name_H-M   'P 1'
#
loop_
_entity.id
_entity.type
_entity.pdbx_description
1 polymer ?
#
loop_
_entity_poly.entity_id
_entity_poly.type
_entity_poly.pdbx_seq_one_letter_code
_entity_poly.pdbx_strand_id
1 'polypeptide(L)' 'MWQDPIVQETRGLREAFAAQYGHDADAIFQVILEKQAHSQRPKVSYAPNTPVPMYAAQPCAPEDAPQASRP' A
#
# COMPACT_ATOMS: atom_id res chain seq x y z
N MET A 1 -0.75 -0.37 28.31
CA MET A 1 -0.49 -0.46 26.86
C MET A 1 0.40 -1.66 26.63
N TRP A 2 -0.01 -2.60 25.79
CA TRP A 2 0.81 -3.78 25.47
C TRP A 2 1.97 -3.34 24.56
N GLN A 3 3.22 -3.60 24.95
CA GLN A 3 4.36 -3.46 24.05
C GLN A 3 4.61 -4.79 23.33
N ASP A 4 4.39 -4.80 22.02
CA ASP A 4 4.69 -5.95 21.17
C ASP A 4 6.23 -6.10 21.04
N PRO A 5 6.79 -7.27 21.39
CA PRO A 5 8.24 -7.50 21.31
C PRO A 5 8.80 -7.34 19.89
N ILE A 6 8.05 -7.70 18.84
CA ILE A 6 8.48 -7.57 17.44
C ILE A 6 8.60 -6.10 17.05
N VAL A 7 7.66 -5.28 17.52
CA VAL A 7 7.68 -3.83 17.26
C VAL A 7 8.88 -3.17 17.94
N GLN A 8 9.21 -3.57 19.17
CA GLN A 8 10.37 -3.04 19.90
C GLN A 8 11.67 -3.40 19.19
N GLU A 9 11.83 -4.67 18.80
CA GLU A 9 13.00 -5.12 18.05
C GLU A 9 13.15 -4.36 16.72
N THR A 10 12.06 -4.28 15.95
CA THR A 10 12.05 -3.57 14.66
C THR A 10 12.44 -2.10 14.83
N ARG A 11 11.95 -1.43 15.88
CA ARG A 11 12.31 -0.04 16.18
C ARG A 11 13.77 0.09 16.56
N GLY A 12 14.29 -0.81 17.41
CA GLY A 12 15.70 -0.81 17.78
C GLY A 12 16.63 -0.98 16.58
N LEU A 13 16.31 -1.89 15.66
CA LEU A 13 17.08 -2.09 14.43
C LEU A 13 17.04 -0.84 13.52
N ARG A 14 15.88 -0.21 13.38
CA ARG A 14 15.73 1.03 12.59
C ARG A 14 16.51 2.19 13.19
N GLU A 15 16.47 2.33 14.51
CA GLU A 15 17.20 3.37 15.24
C GLU A 15 18.71 3.19 15.10
N ALA A 16 19.20 1.97 15.32
CA ALA A 16 20.62 1.64 15.14
C ALA A 16 21.08 1.91 13.69
N PHE A 17 20.25 1.59 12.70
CA PHE A 17 20.55 1.89 11.30
C PHE A 17 20.55 3.39 11.02
N ALA A 18 19.56 4.16 11.52
CA ALA A 18 19.50 5.60 11.32
C ALA A 18 20.68 6.33 11.99
N ALA A 19 21.09 5.90 13.19
CA ALA A 19 22.24 6.45 13.91
C ALA A 19 23.56 6.29 13.13
N GLN A 20 23.73 5.21 12.36
CA GLN A 20 24.92 5.01 11.52
C GLN A 20 25.08 6.09 10.44
N TYR A 21 23.98 6.73 10.03
CA TYR A 21 23.95 7.79 9.02
C TYR A 21 23.53 9.14 9.60
N GLY A 22 23.67 9.32 10.92
CA GLY A 22 23.38 10.58 11.59
C GLY A 22 21.91 11.04 11.48
N HIS A 23 20.98 10.10 11.32
CA HIS A 23 19.55 10.39 11.08
C HIS A 23 19.28 11.24 9.83
N ASP A 24 20.22 11.31 8.90
CA ASP A 24 20.02 11.98 7.61
C ASP A 24 19.22 11.06 6.67
N ALA A 25 18.01 11.51 6.34
CA ALA A 25 17.11 10.77 5.47
C ALA A 25 17.68 10.58 4.06
N ASP A 26 18.40 11.58 3.53
CA ASP A 26 18.97 11.51 2.20
C ASP A 26 20.15 10.53 2.17
N ALA A 27 21.02 10.56 3.17
CA ALA A 27 22.12 9.61 3.31
C ALA A 27 21.62 8.16 3.43
N ILE A 28 20.59 7.94 4.26
CA ILE A 28 19.94 6.63 4.41
C ILE A 28 19.38 6.14 3.07
N PHE A 29 18.70 7.03 2.34
CA PHE A 29 18.11 6.69 1.05
C PHE A 29 19.16 6.27 0.03
N GLN A 30 20.26 7.03 -0.09
CA GLN A 30 21.35 6.69 -1.02
C GLN A 30 21.94 5.31 -0.73
N VAL A 31 22.18 5.01 0.55
CA VAL A 31 22.72 3.70 0.95
C VAL A 31 21.75 2.56 0.63
N ILE A 32 20.45 2.78 0.78
CA ILE A 32 19.44 1.78 0.38
C ILE A 32 19.49 1.55 -1.13
N LEU A 33 19.60 2.60 -1.95
CA LEU A 33 19.72 2.48 -3.40
C LEU A 33 20.98 1.72 -3.81
N GLU A 34 22.11 2.02 -3.19
CA GLU A 34 23.36 1.29 -3.43
C GLU A 34 23.19 -0.21 -3.10
N LYS A 35 22.62 -0.55 -1.94
CA LYS A 35 22.37 -1.95 -1.55
C LYS A 35 21.43 -2.66 -2.53
N GLN A 36 20.42 -1.96 -3.04
CA GLN A 36 19.50 -2.50 -4.04
C GLN A 36 20.21 -2.75 -5.37
N ALA A 37 21.08 -1.84 -5.82
CA ALA A 37 21.85 -1.98 -7.05
C ALA A 37 22.81 -3.18 -7.03
N HIS A 38 23.40 -3.47 -5.86
CA HIS A 38 24.23 -4.66 -5.67
C HIS A 38 23.41 -5.95 -5.48
N SER A 39 22.10 -5.84 -5.26
CA SER A 39 21.25 -7.02 -5.09
C SER A 39 20.97 -7.64 -6.46
N GLN A 40 21.14 -8.96 -6.57
CA GLN A 40 20.80 -9.71 -7.78
C GLN A 40 19.28 -9.97 -7.90
N ARG A 41 18.45 -9.32 -7.06
CA ARG A 41 17.00 -9.51 -7.06
C ARG A 41 16.37 -8.68 -8.17
N PRO A 42 15.40 -9.22 -8.93
CA PRO A 42 14.72 -8.46 -9.96
C PRO A 42 13.92 -7.32 -9.34
N LYS A 43 14.07 -6.12 -9.89
CA LYS A 43 13.21 -4.98 -9.57
C LYS A 43 11.83 -5.24 -10.19
N VAL A 44 10.82 -5.44 -9.36
CA VAL A 44 9.43 -5.59 -9.80
C VAL A 44 8.71 -4.25 -9.71
N SER A 45 7.94 -3.93 -10.75
CA SER A 45 6.99 -2.80 -10.75
C SER A 45 5.58 -3.36 -10.79
N TYR A 46 4.71 -2.85 -9.92
CA TYR A 46 3.29 -3.16 -10.01
C TYR A 46 2.68 -2.52 -11.25
N ALA A 47 1.71 -3.20 -11.86
CA ALA A 47 0.90 -2.60 -12.92
C ALA A 47 0.18 -1.35 -12.37
N PRO A 48 -0.04 -0.31 -13.20
CA PRO A 48 -0.84 0.84 -12.80
C PRO A 48 -2.20 0.37 -12.29
N ASN A 49 -2.57 0.77 -11.07
CA ASN A 49 -3.91 0.52 -10.56
C ASN A 49 -4.85 1.53 -11.24
N THR A 50 -5.42 1.15 -12.38
CA THR A 50 -6.48 1.93 -13.01
C THR A 50 -7.75 1.77 -12.18
N PRO A 51 -8.23 2.83 -11.50
CA PRO A 51 -9.45 2.71 -10.71
C PRO A 51 -10.61 2.33 -11.63
N VAL A 52 -11.28 1.23 -11.32
CA VAL A 52 -12.57 0.91 -11.95
C VAL A 52 -13.57 1.95 -11.47
N PRO A 53 -14.17 2.77 -12.35
CA PRO A 53 -15.13 3.78 -11.92
C PRO A 53 -16.31 3.10 -11.21
N MET A 54 -16.54 3.50 -9.96
CA MET A 54 -17.53 2.92 -9.04
C MET A 54 -18.97 2.95 -9.59
N TYR A 55 -19.26 3.78 -10.60
CA TYR A 55 -20.57 3.92 -11.24
C TYR A 55 -20.82 2.99 -12.44
N ALA A 56 -19.89 2.09 -12.79
CA ALA A 56 -20.15 1.02 -13.75
C ALA A 56 -20.92 -0.17 -13.12
N ALA A 57 -21.14 -0.14 -11.80
CA ALA A 57 -22.14 -0.99 -11.15
C ALA A 57 -23.54 -0.46 -11.51
N GLN A 58 -24.17 -1.21 -12.41
CA GLN A 58 -25.49 -1.05 -13.02
C GLN A 58 -26.46 -0.07 -12.36
N PRO A 59 -27.16 0.77 -13.15
CA PRO A 59 -28.22 1.62 -12.64
C PRO A 59 -29.30 0.77 -11.98
N CYS A 60 -29.79 1.25 -10.83
CA CYS A 60 -31.03 0.80 -10.21
C CYS A 60 -32.08 0.66 -11.32
N ALA A 61 -32.58 -0.55 -11.55
CA ALA A 61 -33.62 -0.76 -12.56
C ALA A 61 -34.80 0.19 -12.24
N PRO A 62 -35.32 0.97 -13.20
CA PRO A 62 -36.54 1.71 -12.96
C PRO A 62 -37.66 0.70 -12.71
N GLU A 63 -38.40 0.94 -11.63
CA GLU A 63 -39.72 0.36 -11.41
C GLU A 63 -40.61 0.66 -12.61
N ASP A 64 -40.86 -0.33 -13.47
CA ASP A 64 -41.91 -0.32 -14.49
C ASP A 64 -42.75 -1.59 -14.24
N ALA A 65 -44.08 -1.62 -14.10
CA ALA A 65 -45.16 -0.65 -14.16
C ALA A 65 -46.43 -1.35 -13.56
N PRO A 66 -47.62 -0.73 -13.48
CA PRO A 66 -48.74 -1.21 -12.65
C PRO A 66 -49.39 -2.47 -13.23
N GLN A 67 -49.53 -3.54 -12.45
CA GLN A 67 -50.37 -4.66 -12.85
C GLN A 67 -51.84 -4.30 -12.62
N ALA A 68 -52.50 -4.04 -13.75
CA ALA A 68 -53.92 -3.83 -13.91
C ALA A 68 -54.76 -4.95 -13.27
N SER A 69 -55.96 -4.55 -12.86
CA SER A 69 -57.09 -5.38 -12.42
C SER A 69 -57.16 -6.76 -13.06
N ARG A 70 -57.46 -7.76 -12.24
CA ARG A 70 -58.15 -8.98 -12.68
C ARG A 70 -59.14 -9.44 -11.58
N PRO A 71 -60.24 -10.09 -11.99
CA PRO A 71 -61.60 -9.94 -11.43
C PRO A 71 -61.78 -10.50 -10.02
#